data_AF-A0A6P0NPM8-F1
#
_entry.id   AF-A0A6P0NPM8-F1
#
_cell.length_a   1.000
_cell.length_b   1.000
_cell.length_c   1.000
_cell.angle_alpha   90.00
_cell.angle_beta   90.00
_cell.angle_gamma   90.00
#
_symmetry.space_group_name_H-M   'P 1'
#
loop_
_entity.id
_entity.type
_entity.pdbx_description
1 polymer ?
#
loop_
_entity_poly.entity_id
_entity_poly.type
_entity_poly.pdbx_seq_one_letter_code
_entity_poly.pdbx_strand_id
1 'polypeptide(L)'
;MVIFNQLKFKSLVKFTIALALIIALPFPLYVTWFNIRHNRPQAKIVENAPVDIASYPVPQEQETLTVMTYNMGYASGPIQKSLNDPHPQKFFLDNLNQIVQLVKEQQVDILLLQEVDFNSQRTYYLNQLTYLQEQLGWNYVAQIDTWKKFVPFMGIGKMHSGGAILSKYPITSHSYRTFTFKPTLPNKLVNFIYFPFVWENPVQHVTVEYQNTPIHIFNVHIEV
;
A
#
# COMPACT_ATOMS: atom_id res chain seq x y z
N MET A 1 15.12 -63.51 10.84
CA MET A 1 15.63 -62.58 9.80
C MET A 1 14.53 -61.98 8.91
N VAL A 2 13.53 -62.76 8.47
CA VAL A 2 12.44 -62.30 7.56
C VAL A 2 11.52 -61.22 8.16
N ILE A 3 11.14 -61.33 9.43
CA ILE A 3 10.22 -60.38 10.10
C ILE A 3 10.85 -58.98 10.24
N PHE A 4 12.15 -58.90 10.48
CA PHE A 4 12.88 -57.64 10.63
C PHE A 4 12.96 -56.84 9.31
N ASN A 5 13.12 -57.53 8.17
CA ASN A 5 13.11 -56.90 6.84
C ASN A 5 11.71 -56.42 6.43
N GLN A 6 10.66 -57.17 6.80
CA GLN A 6 9.26 -56.78 6.58
C GLN A 6 8.90 -55.50 7.35
N LEU A 7 9.37 -55.35 8.60
CA LEU A 7 9.17 -54.15 9.41
C LEU A 7 9.89 -52.93 8.83
N LYS A 8 11.15 -53.08 8.37
CA LYS A 8 11.92 -52.02 7.71
C LYS A 8 11.29 -51.57 6.38
N PHE A 9 10.77 -52.51 5.58
CA PHE A 9 10.09 -52.20 4.31
C PHE A 9 8.80 -51.40 4.52
N LYS A 10 7.96 -51.81 5.49
CA LYS A 10 6.75 -51.04 5.85
C LYS A 10 7.06 -49.64 6.38
N SER A 11 8.17 -49.49 7.13
CA SER A 11 8.63 -48.19 7.61
C SER A 11 9.12 -47.29 6.45
N LEU A 12 9.86 -47.85 5.49
CA LEU A 12 10.32 -47.13 4.31
C LEU A 12 9.16 -46.66 3.43
N VAL A 13 8.16 -47.52 3.15
CA VAL A 13 6.97 -47.15 2.37
C VAL A 13 6.19 -46.01 3.04
N LYS A 14 6.00 -46.05 4.36
CA LYS A 14 5.37 -44.95 5.11
C LYS A 14 6.15 -43.66 5.01
N PHE A 15 7.48 -43.71 5.07
CA PHE A 15 8.35 -42.55 4.90
C PHE A 15 8.23 -41.94 3.50
N THR A 16 8.25 -42.77 2.44
CA THR A 16 8.11 -42.29 1.06
C THR A 16 6.74 -41.67 0.80
N ILE A 17 5.66 -42.26 1.34
CA ILE A 17 4.31 -41.69 1.24
C ILE A 17 4.23 -40.37 2.01
N ALA A 18 4.79 -40.30 3.22
CA ALA A 18 4.83 -39.06 3.99
C ALA A 18 5.60 -37.95 3.26
N LEU A 19 6.75 -38.28 2.67
CA LEU A 19 7.54 -37.33 1.87
C LEU A 19 6.79 -36.88 0.61
N ALA A 20 6.14 -37.81 -0.10
CA ALA A 20 5.31 -37.49 -1.25
C ALA A 20 4.13 -36.60 -0.87
N LEU A 21 3.48 -36.83 0.28
CA LEU A 21 2.42 -35.97 0.81
C LEU A 21 2.94 -34.59 1.21
N ILE A 22 4.13 -34.49 1.82
CA ILE A 22 4.77 -33.21 2.17
C ILE A 22 5.09 -32.39 0.92
N ILE A 23 5.44 -33.03 -0.19
CA ILE A 23 5.73 -32.36 -1.46
C ILE A 23 4.43 -32.08 -2.24
N ALA A 24 3.44 -32.97 -2.15
CA ALA A 24 2.19 -32.86 -2.90
C ALA A 24 1.14 -31.97 -2.24
N LEU A 25 1.06 -31.85 -0.91
CA LEU A 25 0.09 -30.99 -0.19
C LEU A 25 0.28 -29.48 -0.40
N PRO A 26 1.51 -28.94 -0.47
CA PRO A 26 1.73 -27.52 -0.73
C PRO A 26 1.21 -27.10 -2.10
N PHE A 27 1.15 -28.02 -3.07
CA PHE A 27 0.75 -27.69 -4.43
C PHE A 27 -0.75 -27.35 -4.54
N PRO A 28 -1.72 -28.16 -4.06
CA PRO A 28 -3.13 -27.76 -3.97
C PRO A 28 -3.36 -26.52 -3.12
N LEU A 29 -2.63 -26.35 -2.01
CA LEU A 29 -2.71 -25.15 -1.17
C LEU A 29 -2.25 -23.90 -1.93
N TYR A 30 -1.13 -24.01 -2.64
CA TYR A 30 -0.61 -22.96 -3.51
C TYR A 30 -1.56 -22.66 -4.67
N VAL A 31 -2.09 -23.69 -5.35
CA VAL A 31 -3.06 -23.53 -6.44
C VAL A 31 -4.35 -22.87 -5.94
N THR A 32 -4.83 -23.24 -4.75
CA THR A 32 -6.02 -22.63 -4.14
C THR A 32 -5.75 -21.18 -3.75
N TRP A 33 -4.65 -20.91 -3.05
CA TRP A 33 -4.19 -19.56 -2.70
C TRP A 33 -4.01 -18.69 -3.96
N PHE A 34 -3.42 -19.27 -5.00
CA PHE A 34 -3.18 -18.63 -6.28
C PHE A 34 -4.51 -18.30 -6.97
N ASN A 35 -5.44 -19.26 -7.08
CA ASN A 35 -6.74 -19.02 -7.72
C ASN A 35 -7.54 -17.93 -7.00
N ILE A 36 -7.53 -17.91 -5.67
CA ILE A 36 -8.17 -16.85 -4.87
C ILE A 36 -7.52 -15.48 -5.15
N ARG A 37 -6.20 -15.43 -5.30
CA ARG A 37 -5.45 -14.19 -5.58
C ARG A 37 -5.54 -13.76 -7.05
N HIS A 38 -5.68 -14.71 -7.98
CA HIS A 38 -5.67 -14.47 -9.41
C HIS A 38 -7.05 -14.09 -9.95
N ASN A 39 -8.12 -14.66 -9.39
CA ASN A 39 -9.50 -14.34 -9.78
C ASN A 39 -10.06 -13.13 -9.04
N ARG A 40 -9.21 -12.17 -8.64
CA ARG A 40 -9.67 -10.91 -8.08
C ARG A 40 -10.42 -10.11 -9.14
N PRO A 41 -11.50 -9.40 -8.76
CA PRO A 41 -12.17 -8.50 -9.68
C PRO A 41 -11.15 -7.46 -10.18
N GLN A 42 -11.21 -7.14 -11.48
CA GLN A 42 -10.28 -6.18 -12.07
C GLN A 42 -10.45 -4.77 -11.49
N ALA A 43 -11.62 -4.49 -10.90
CA ALA A 43 -11.88 -3.30 -10.13
C ALA A 43 -12.52 -3.66 -8.79
N LYS A 44 -12.08 -3.01 -7.72
CA LYS A 44 -12.73 -3.04 -6.40
C LYS A 44 -13.24 -1.64 -6.07
N ILE A 45 -14.45 -1.54 -5.56
CA ILE A 45 -15.07 -0.27 -5.14
C ILE A 45 -15.22 -0.30 -3.62
N VAL A 46 -14.88 0.80 -2.97
CA VAL A 46 -15.13 1.03 -1.55
C VAL A 46 -15.88 2.34 -1.42
N GLU A 47 -17.14 2.23 -1.03
CA GLU A 47 -17.99 3.37 -0.67
C GLU A 47 -17.86 3.65 0.83
N ASN A 48 -17.98 4.91 1.23
CA ASN A 48 -17.93 5.35 2.63
C ASN A 48 -16.68 4.85 3.37
N ALA A 49 -15.52 5.02 2.75
CA ALA A 49 -14.23 4.76 3.37
C ALA A 49 -14.01 5.69 4.58
N PRO A 50 -13.27 5.24 5.61
CA PRO A 50 -13.06 6.03 6.81
C PRO A 50 -12.30 7.33 6.52
N VAL A 51 -12.58 8.33 7.35
CA VAL A 51 -11.82 9.58 7.46
C VAL A 51 -11.31 9.66 8.89
N ASP A 52 -10.00 9.76 9.05
CA ASP A 52 -9.38 9.98 10.34
C ASP A 52 -9.47 11.47 10.67
N ILE A 53 -10.03 11.78 11.84
CA ILE A 53 -10.28 13.14 12.30
C ILE A 53 -9.43 13.40 13.55
N ALA A 54 -8.59 14.43 13.46
CA ALA A 54 -7.84 14.98 14.58
C ALA A 54 -8.41 16.34 15.01
N SER A 55 -7.98 16.81 16.18
CA SER A 55 -8.44 18.07 16.79
C SER A 55 -7.33 19.11 16.82
N TYR A 56 -7.04 19.72 15.67
CA TYR A 56 -6.19 20.89 15.52
C TYR A 56 -7.04 22.14 15.24
N PRO A 57 -6.50 23.35 15.45
CA PRO A 57 -7.20 24.59 15.14
C PRO A 57 -7.68 24.61 13.69
N VAL A 58 -8.98 24.83 13.50
CA VAL A 58 -9.55 25.02 12.17
C VAL A 58 -9.02 26.36 11.63
N PRO A 59 -8.36 26.38 10.47
CA PRO A 59 -7.86 27.63 9.90
C PRO A 59 -9.04 28.48 9.42
N GLN A 60 -8.86 29.80 9.45
CA GLN A 60 -9.82 30.69 8.80
C GLN A 60 -9.87 30.38 7.30
N GLU A 61 -11.08 30.31 6.76
CA GLU A 61 -11.31 30.20 5.33
C GLU A 61 -10.78 31.46 4.63
N GLN A 62 -10.13 31.27 3.49
CA GLN A 62 -9.51 32.33 2.70
C GLN A 62 -10.28 32.57 1.39
N GLU A 63 -9.96 33.61 0.63
CA GLU A 63 -10.58 33.80 -0.69
C GLU A 63 -10.13 32.74 -1.71
N THR A 64 -8.94 32.17 -1.50
CA THR A 64 -8.32 31.17 -2.38
C THR A 64 -8.08 29.86 -1.64
N LEU A 65 -8.25 28.74 -2.34
CA LEU A 65 -7.95 27.41 -1.84
C LEU A 65 -6.70 26.86 -2.56
N THR A 66 -5.65 26.53 -1.82
CA THR A 66 -4.41 25.98 -2.40
C THR A 66 -4.39 24.47 -2.30
N VAL A 67 -4.35 23.80 -3.45
CA VAL A 67 -4.34 22.33 -3.54
C VAL A 67 -3.02 21.85 -4.12
N MET A 68 -2.34 20.93 -3.44
CA MET A 68 -1.09 20.32 -3.89
C MET A 68 -1.30 18.83 -4.16
N THR A 69 -0.83 18.37 -5.31
CA THR A 69 -0.65 16.93 -5.57
C THR A 69 0.84 16.62 -5.56
N TYR A 70 1.23 15.56 -4.84
CA TYR A 70 2.63 15.20 -4.67
C TYR A 70 2.79 13.68 -4.52
N ASN A 71 3.40 13.05 -5.52
CA ASN A 71 3.92 11.70 -5.37
C ASN A 71 5.21 11.82 -4.57
N MET A 72 5.20 11.30 -3.35
CA MET A 72 6.32 11.46 -2.42
C MET A 72 7.37 10.36 -2.52
N GLY A 73 7.22 9.38 -3.43
CA GLY A 73 8.20 8.31 -3.63
C GLY A 73 8.52 7.54 -2.35
N TYR A 74 7.56 7.39 -1.44
CA TYR A 74 7.73 6.83 -0.09
C TYR A 74 8.78 7.56 0.76
N ALA A 75 9.02 8.85 0.49
CA ALA A 75 10.10 9.65 1.06
C ALA A 75 11.51 9.09 0.77
N SER A 76 11.69 8.40 -0.36
CA SER A 76 12.95 7.77 -0.76
C SER A 76 13.94 8.73 -1.43
N GLY A 77 13.59 10.00 -1.58
CA GLY A 77 14.45 11.02 -2.19
C GLY A 77 14.48 10.97 -3.73
N PRO A 78 15.37 11.75 -4.38
CA PRO A 78 15.31 12.02 -5.81
C PRO A 78 15.73 10.85 -6.72
N ILE A 79 16.33 9.79 -6.16
CA ILE A 79 16.79 8.63 -6.92
C ILE A 79 16.36 7.38 -6.18
N GLN A 80 15.40 6.66 -6.76
CA GLN A 80 15.03 5.31 -6.36
C GLN A 80 15.45 4.34 -7.47
N LYS A 81 16.45 3.50 -7.19
CA LYS A 81 16.91 2.41 -8.05
C LYS A 81 16.04 1.17 -7.89
N SER A 82 15.47 0.95 -6.72
CA SER A 82 14.59 -0.18 -6.43
C SER A 82 13.61 0.12 -5.30
N LEU A 83 12.58 -0.73 -5.17
CA LEU A 83 11.59 -0.65 -4.08
C LEU A 83 12.19 -0.86 -2.68
N ASN A 84 13.43 -1.35 -2.58
CA ASN A 84 14.10 -1.68 -1.32
C ASN A 84 15.53 -1.14 -1.29
N ASP A 85 15.74 0.08 -1.78
CA ASP A 85 17.05 0.73 -1.69
C ASP A 85 17.45 0.92 -0.23
N PRO A 86 18.70 0.55 0.15
CA PRO A 86 19.12 0.59 1.53
C PRO A 86 19.37 2.03 1.96
N HIS A 87 18.48 2.55 2.80
CA HIS A 87 18.62 3.84 3.48
C HIS A 87 18.38 3.67 4.98
N PRO A 88 19.00 4.46 5.87
CA PRO A 88 18.68 4.45 7.30
C PRO A 88 17.33 5.12 7.56
N GLN A 89 16.66 4.80 8.68
CA GLN A 89 15.36 5.41 9.04
C GLN A 89 15.38 6.94 9.03
N LYS A 90 16.50 7.55 9.49
CA LYS A 90 16.69 8.99 9.52
C LYS A 90 16.55 9.63 8.13
N PHE A 91 16.99 8.96 7.07
CA PHE A 91 16.89 9.46 5.71
C PHE A 91 15.43 9.73 5.31
N PHE A 92 14.53 8.79 5.62
CA PHE A 92 13.10 8.96 5.35
C PHE A 92 12.50 10.10 6.18
N LEU A 93 12.87 10.21 7.46
CA LEU A 93 12.41 11.31 8.33
C LEU A 93 12.90 12.67 7.83
N ASP A 94 14.15 12.79 7.39
CA ASP A 94 14.70 14.02 6.83
C ASP A 94 13.96 14.44 5.54
N ASN A 95 13.58 13.47 4.69
CA ASN A 95 12.79 13.74 3.49
C ASN A 95 11.34 14.12 3.83
N LEU A 96 10.71 13.46 4.80
CA LEU A 96 9.38 13.85 5.29
C LEU A 96 9.38 15.28 5.85
N ASN A 97 10.41 15.66 6.61
CA ASN A 97 10.57 17.03 7.10
C ASN A 97 10.63 18.06 5.96
N GLN A 98 11.36 17.76 4.89
CA GLN A 98 11.42 18.62 3.71
C GLN A 98 10.05 18.73 3.02
N ILE A 99 9.29 17.64 2.94
CA ILE A 99 7.92 17.65 2.41
C ILE A 99 7.03 18.54 3.28
N VAL A 100 7.08 18.41 4.61
CA VAL A 100 6.34 19.26 5.55
C VAL A 100 6.70 20.73 5.34
N GLN A 101 7.98 21.04 5.21
CA GLN A 101 8.45 22.41 4.97
C GLN A 101 7.89 22.96 3.66
N LEU A 102 7.98 22.20 2.56
CA LEU A 102 7.44 22.58 1.27
C LEU A 102 5.93 22.86 1.34
N VAL A 103 5.16 21.97 1.97
CA VAL A 103 3.71 22.11 2.13
C VAL A 103 3.35 23.37 2.92
N LYS A 104 4.12 23.70 3.96
CA LYS A 104 3.94 24.94 4.74
C LYS A 104 4.33 26.20 3.96
N GLU A 105 5.46 26.18 3.27
CA GLU A 105 5.95 27.30 2.45
C GLU A 105 5.00 27.66 1.32
N GLN A 106 4.40 26.65 0.68
CA GLN A 106 3.40 26.83 -0.38
C GLN A 106 2.00 27.12 0.16
N GLN A 107 1.82 27.24 1.47
CA GLN A 107 0.54 27.52 2.13
C GLN A 107 -0.59 26.56 1.70
N VAL A 108 -0.26 25.29 1.46
CA VAL A 108 -1.21 24.28 0.98
C VAL A 108 -2.35 24.09 1.98
N ASP A 109 -3.58 23.94 1.48
CA ASP A 109 -4.78 23.68 2.27
C ASP A 109 -5.28 22.24 2.15
N ILE A 110 -5.06 21.62 0.98
CA ILE A 110 -5.41 20.24 0.68
C ILE A 110 -4.24 19.58 -0.03
N LEU A 111 -3.78 18.45 0.49
CA LEU A 111 -2.61 17.70 0.01
C LEU A 111 -3.05 16.32 -0.47
N LEU A 112 -2.83 16.04 -1.75
CA LEU A 112 -3.11 14.77 -2.41
C LEU A 112 -1.78 14.01 -2.56
N LEU A 113 -1.65 12.89 -1.85
CA LEU A 113 -0.43 12.10 -1.83
C LEU A 113 -0.59 10.78 -2.58
N GLN A 114 0.45 10.44 -3.32
CA GLN A 114 0.69 9.10 -3.85
C GLN A 114 1.98 8.54 -3.24
N GLU A 115 2.12 7.21 -3.27
CA GLU A 115 3.29 6.51 -2.74
C GLU A 115 3.61 6.84 -1.27
N VAL A 116 2.63 6.59 -0.39
CA VAL A 116 2.76 6.77 1.06
C VAL A 116 2.90 5.41 1.75
N ASP A 117 3.90 5.25 2.61
CA ASP A 117 4.02 4.08 3.48
C ASP A 117 3.29 4.29 4.81
N PHE A 118 2.50 3.30 5.21
CA PHE A 118 1.79 3.28 6.49
C PHE A 118 2.44 2.32 7.49
N ASN A 119 3.04 1.22 7.00
CA ASN A 119 3.67 0.19 7.84
C ASN A 119 4.55 -0.77 7.02
N SER A 120 5.39 -0.23 6.14
CA SER A 120 6.25 -1.01 5.24
C SER A 120 7.65 -1.21 5.80
N GLN A 121 8.26 -2.35 5.52
CA GLN A 121 9.60 -2.69 5.98
C GLN A 121 10.67 -1.75 5.40
N ARG A 122 10.54 -1.35 4.12
CA ARG A 122 11.50 -0.46 3.44
C ARG A 122 11.70 0.88 4.14
N THR A 123 10.68 1.38 4.84
CA THR A 123 10.66 2.66 5.56
C THR A 123 10.69 2.46 7.07
N TYR A 124 11.20 1.32 7.54
CA TYR A 124 11.29 1.00 8.98
C TYR A 124 9.94 1.04 9.70
N TYR A 125 8.87 0.63 9.02
CA TYR A 125 7.51 0.60 9.56
C TYR A 125 6.98 1.98 10.00
N LEU A 126 7.55 3.06 9.47
CA LEU A 126 7.04 4.40 9.68
C LEU A 126 5.63 4.52 9.10
N ASN A 127 4.73 5.12 9.88
CA ASN A 127 3.47 5.62 9.34
C ASN A 127 3.70 7.06 8.87
N GLN A 128 4.01 7.21 7.59
CA GLN A 128 4.33 8.50 6.98
C GLN A 128 3.12 9.44 6.97
N LEU A 129 1.92 8.89 6.81
CA LEU A 129 0.69 9.68 6.81
C LEU A 129 0.42 10.31 8.17
N THR A 130 0.52 9.53 9.26
CA THR A 130 0.39 10.06 10.62
C THR A 130 1.48 11.09 10.91
N TYR A 131 2.73 10.83 10.51
CA TYR A 131 3.81 11.80 10.67
C TYR A 131 3.50 13.13 9.99
N LEU A 132 3.04 13.11 8.72
CA LEU A 132 2.67 14.31 7.99
C LEU A 132 1.49 15.04 8.66
N GLN A 133 0.44 14.32 9.06
CA GLN A 133 -0.71 14.90 9.75
C GLN A 133 -0.30 15.65 11.02
N GLU A 134 0.53 15.04 11.86
CA GLU A 134 1.03 15.62 13.11
C GLU A 134 1.91 16.84 12.86
N GLN A 135 2.85 16.76 11.91
CA GLN A 135 3.77 17.86 11.63
C GLN A 135 3.09 19.05 10.94
N LEU A 136 2.02 18.81 10.18
CA LEU A 136 1.21 19.84 9.55
C LEU A 136 0.12 20.40 10.49
N GLY A 137 -0.31 19.62 11.48
CA GLY A 137 -1.41 19.98 12.38
C GLY A 137 -2.75 20.03 11.66
N TRP A 138 -3.05 19.02 10.83
CA TRP A 138 -4.25 18.99 9.99
C TRP A 138 -5.31 18.02 10.50
N ASN A 139 -6.57 18.41 10.31
CA ASN A 139 -7.71 17.78 10.94
C ASN A 139 -8.20 16.52 10.23
N TYR A 140 -8.14 16.48 8.91
CA TYR A 140 -8.84 15.44 8.13
C TYR A 140 -7.87 14.65 7.27
N VAL A 141 -7.95 13.33 7.37
CA VAL A 141 -7.11 12.41 6.60
C VAL A 141 -7.98 11.30 5.99
N ALA A 142 -7.89 11.13 4.68
CA ALA A 142 -8.55 10.06 3.94
C ALA A 142 -7.49 9.13 3.34
N GLN A 143 -7.30 7.95 3.94
CA GLN A 143 -6.30 6.96 3.52
C GLN A 143 -6.88 5.93 2.54
N ILE A 144 -6.10 5.55 1.53
CA ILE A 144 -6.39 4.40 0.68
C ILE A 144 -5.25 3.37 0.70
N ASP A 145 -5.60 2.10 0.87
CA ASP A 145 -4.64 0.98 0.81
C ASP A 145 -4.51 0.50 -0.65
N THR A 146 -3.32 0.63 -1.25
CA THR A 146 -3.04 0.09 -2.60
C THR A 146 -2.12 -1.14 -2.57
N TRP A 147 -1.31 -1.26 -1.53
CA TRP A 147 -0.37 -2.37 -1.39
C TRP A 147 -0.26 -2.85 0.06
N LYS A 148 -1.02 -3.88 0.41
CA LYS A 148 -1.02 -4.48 1.77
C LYS A 148 -0.76 -5.98 1.73
N LYS A 149 0.52 -6.37 1.73
CA LYS A 149 0.94 -7.79 1.63
C LYS A 149 2.37 -8.00 2.12
N PHE A 150 2.72 -9.25 2.41
CA PHE A 150 4.12 -9.66 2.56
C PHE A 150 4.67 -10.18 1.23
N VAL A 151 5.86 -9.71 0.86
CA VAL A 151 6.57 -10.04 -0.38
C VAL A 151 7.84 -10.81 -0.02
N PRO A 152 7.90 -12.13 -0.23
CA PRO A 152 8.98 -12.99 0.28
C PRO A 152 10.27 -12.95 -0.56
N PHE A 153 10.34 -12.10 -1.59
CA PHE A 153 11.46 -12.03 -2.52
C PHE A 153 12.04 -10.60 -2.57
N MET A 154 13.26 -10.49 -3.09
CA MET A 154 13.96 -9.21 -3.32
C MET A 154 14.15 -8.34 -2.06
N GLY A 155 14.02 -8.93 -0.86
CA GLY A 155 14.17 -8.21 0.41
C GLY A 155 13.03 -7.23 0.75
N ILE A 156 11.95 -7.21 -0.04
CA ILE A 156 10.84 -6.24 0.11
C ILE A 156 10.09 -6.46 1.44
N GLY A 157 9.74 -7.71 1.75
CA GLY A 157 9.12 -8.07 3.03
C GLY A 157 7.73 -7.49 3.21
N LYS A 158 7.41 -6.98 4.41
CA LYS A 158 6.06 -6.45 4.72
C LYS A 158 5.85 -5.12 4.00
N MET A 159 4.75 -5.03 3.25
CA MET A 159 4.29 -3.81 2.59
C MET A 159 2.90 -3.42 3.09
N HIS A 160 2.75 -2.16 3.49
CA HIS A 160 1.48 -1.51 3.70
C HIS A 160 1.62 -0.05 3.24
N SER A 161 1.21 0.20 2.00
CA SER A 161 1.34 1.50 1.35
C SER A 161 0.11 1.85 0.52
N GLY A 162 0.03 3.11 0.10
CA GLY A 162 -1.04 3.62 -0.73
C GLY A 162 -0.97 5.10 -1.02
N GLY A 163 -2.13 5.73 -1.03
CA GLY A 163 -2.30 7.16 -1.22
C GLY A 163 -3.11 7.75 -0.09
N ALA A 164 -3.17 9.07 -0.04
CA ALA A 164 -3.98 9.77 0.94
C ALA A 164 -4.39 11.15 0.45
N ILE A 165 -5.45 11.70 1.05
CA ILE A 165 -5.75 13.12 0.99
C ILE A 165 -5.73 13.64 2.42
N LEU A 166 -4.94 14.68 2.68
CA LEU A 166 -5.00 15.44 3.92
C LEU A 166 -5.67 16.78 3.63
N SER A 167 -6.51 17.25 4.55
CA SER A 167 -7.22 18.51 4.41
C SER A 167 -7.27 19.26 5.75
N LYS A 168 -7.08 20.58 5.68
CA LYS A 168 -7.41 21.48 6.79
C LYS A 168 -8.93 21.55 7.06
N TYR A 169 -9.72 21.35 6.02
CA TYR A 169 -11.18 21.49 6.01
C TYR A 169 -11.92 20.14 6.01
N PRO A 170 -13.17 20.09 6.47
CA PRO A 170 -13.91 18.83 6.65
C PRO A 170 -14.01 17.98 5.40
N ILE A 171 -13.62 16.72 5.49
CA ILE A 171 -13.93 15.69 4.49
C ILE A 171 -15.27 15.05 4.87
N THR A 172 -16.32 15.30 4.10
CA THR A 172 -17.68 14.81 4.37
C THR A 172 -18.00 13.49 3.68
N SER A 173 -17.27 13.16 2.61
CA SER A 173 -17.38 11.86 1.94
C SER A 173 -16.01 11.38 1.48
N HIS A 174 -15.83 10.05 1.47
CA HIS A 174 -14.63 9.40 0.98
C HIS A 174 -15.00 8.06 0.35
N SER A 175 -14.62 7.87 -0.91
CA SER A 175 -14.77 6.62 -1.63
C SER A 175 -13.55 6.40 -2.54
N TYR A 176 -13.33 5.17 -2.97
CA TYR A 176 -12.27 4.89 -3.93
C TYR A 176 -12.54 3.64 -4.75
N ARG A 177 -11.92 3.62 -5.93
CA ARG A 177 -11.87 2.45 -6.79
C ARG A 177 -10.42 2.06 -7.02
N THR A 178 -10.08 0.79 -6.83
CA THR A 178 -8.77 0.26 -7.20
C THR A 178 -8.86 -0.64 -8.41
N PHE A 179 -7.84 -0.58 -9.27
CA PHE A 179 -7.72 -1.39 -10.48
C PHE A 179 -6.49 -2.29 -10.40
N THR A 180 -6.64 -3.55 -10.78
CA THR A 180 -5.52 -4.48 -10.90
C THR A 180 -5.19 -4.70 -12.37
N PHE A 181 -4.04 -4.20 -12.83
CA PHE A 181 -3.54 -4.50 -14.17
C PHE A 181 -2.74 -5.79 -14.16
N LYS A 182 -2.95 -6.63 -15.18
CA LYS A 182 -2.17 -7.86 -15.34
C LYS A 182 -0.80 -7.47 -15.90
N PRO A 183 0.31 -7.81 -15.22
CA PRO A 183 1.64 -7.58 -15.74
C PRO A 183 1.82 -8.33 -17.07
N THR A 184 2.60 -7.75 -17.96
CA THR A 184 2.90 -8.28 -19.30
C THR A 184 4.36 -8.73 -19.38
N LEU A 185 4.83 -9.44 -18.34
CA LEU A 185 6.21 -9.93 -18.32
C LEU A 185 6.44 -11.00 -19.41
N PRO A 186 7.59 -10.98 -20.12
CA PRO A 186 7.86 -11.92 -21.22
C PRO A 186 7.77 -13.39 -20.81
N ASN A 187 8.16 -13.70 -19.57
CA ASN A 187 8.11 -15.05 -19.04
C ASN A 187 6.77 -15.29 -18.33
N LYS A 188 5.93 -16.18 -18.87
CA LYS A 188 4.62 -16.52 -18.32
C LYS A 188 4.69 -17.08 -16.89
N LEU A 189 5.74 -17.83 -16.54
CA LEU A 189 5.91 -18.38 -15.20
C LEU A 189 6.26 -17.28 -14.19
N VAL A 190 7.18 -16.37 -14.56
CA VAL A 190 7.49 -15.20 -13.72
C VAL A 190 6.24 -14.33 -13.56
N ASN A 191 5.50 -14.11 -14.64
CA ASN A 191 4.26 -13.36 -14.62
C ASN A 191 3.21 -13.97 -13.66
N PHE A 192 3.07 -15.29 -13.73
CA PHE A 192 2.21 -16.07 -12.85
C PHE A 192 2.64 -15.94 -11.38
N ILE A 193 3.93 -16.02 -11.07
CA ILE A 193 4.44 -15.89 -9.69
C ILE A 193 4.31 -14.45 -9.18
N TYR A 194 4.52 -13.45 -10.03
CA TYR A 194 4.57 -12.04 -9.64
C TYR A 194 3.18 -11.41 -9.48
N PHE A 195 2.18 -11.82 -10.28
CA PHE A 195 0.86 -11.21 -10.29
C PHE A 195 0.17 -11.09 -8.91
N PRO A 196 0.19 -12.10 -8.01
CA PRO A 196 -0.38 -11.97 -6.66
C PRO A 196 0.26 -10.85 -5.81
N PHE A 197 1.44 -10.36 -6.22
CA PHE A 197 2.25 -9.38 -5.51
C PHE A 197 2.20 -7.96 -6.09
N VAL A 198 1.53 -7.73 -7.23
CA VAL A 198 1.35 -6.36 -7.77
C VAL A 198 0.45 -5.49 -6.90
N TRP A 199 0.83 -4.24 -6.72
CA TRP A 199 -0.02 -3.22 -6.10
C TRP A 199 -1.24 -2.90 -6.99
N GLU A 200 -2.22 -2.24 -6.40
CA GLU A 200 -3.43 -1.81 -7.09
C GLU A 200 -3.34 -0.32 -7.47
N ASN A 201 -4.06 0.09 -8.51
CA ASN A 201 -4.04 1.45 -9.04
C ASN A 201 -5.31 2.18 -8.59
N PRO A 202 -5.22 3.17 -7.69
CA PRO A 202 -6.40 3.83 -7.16
C PRO A 202 -6.88 5.04 -7.98
N VAL A 203 -8.20 5.24 -7.94
CA VAL A 203 -8.88 6.53 -8.10
C VAL A 203 -9.62 6.78 -6.78
N GLN A 204 -9.12 7.69 -5.98
CA GLN A 204 -9.74 8.13 -4.74
C GLN A 204 -10.59 9.37 -4.98
N HIS A 205 -11.77 9.43 -4.38
CA HIS A 205 -12.67 10.56 -4.42
C HIS A 205 -13.01 10.98 -2.99
N VAL A 206 -12.88 12.26 -2.69
CA VAL A 206 -13.41 12.87 -1.47
C VAL A 206 -14.28 14.08 -1.79
N THR A 207 -15.23 14.37 -0.91
CA THR A 207 -15.89 15.68 -0.86
C THR A 207 -15.33 16.46 0.33
N VAL A 208 -14.81 17.65 0.07
CA VAL A 208 -14.35 18.60 1.08
C VAL A 208 -15.35 19.75 1.16
N GLU A 209 -15.80 20.09 2.37
CA GLU A 209 -16.62 21.27 2.60
C GLU A 209 -15.73 22.50 2.75
N TYR A 210 -15.95 23.52 1.91
CA TYR A 210 -15.22 24.79 1.96
C TYR A 210 -16.20 25.94 1.74
N GLN A 211 -16.34 26.86 2.71
CA GLN A 211 -17.28 27.98 2.61
C GLN A 211 -18.73 27.55 2.30
N ASN A 212 -19.20 26.46 2.94
CA ASN A 212 -20.49 25.82 2.66
C ASN A 212 -20.68 25.34 1.21
N THR A 213 -19.58 25.16 0.48
CA THR A 213 -19.56 24.65 -0.89
C THR A 213 -18.85 23.29 -0.90
N PRO A 214 -19.51 22.22 -1.38
CA PRO A 214 -18.88 20.91 -1.52
C PRO A 214 -17.93 20.91 -2.72
N ILE A 215 -16.67 20.57 -2.47
CA ILE A 215 -15.63 20.44 -3.50
C ILE A 215 -15.29 18.97 -3.69
N HIS A 216 -15.47 18.46 -4.91
CA HIS A 216 -15.13 17.09 -5.26
C HIS A 216 -13.67 17.00 -5.72
N ILE A 217 -12.88 16.19 -5.02
CA ILE A 217 -11.44 16.06 -5.28
C ILE A 217 -11.13 14.61 -5.63
N PHE A 218 -10.39 14.42 -6.72
CA PHE A 218 -9.95 13.12 -7.20
C PHE A 218 -8.44 13.01 -7.10
N ASN A 219 -7.95 11.99 -6.38
CA ASN A 219 -6.54 11.64 -6.30
C ASN A 219 -6.32 10.32 -7.04
N VAL A 220 -5.48 10.34 -8.07
CA VAL A 220 -5.27 9.22 -8.99
C VAL A 220 -3.80 8.81 -9.02
N HIS A 221 -3.54 7.52 -8.92
CA HIS A 221 -2.21 6.96 -9.15
C HIS A 221 -2.33 5.74 -10.06
N ILE A 222 -1.87 5.90 -11.30
CA ILE A 222 -1.89 4.83 -12.32
C ILE A 222 -0.44 4.56 -12.71
N GLU A 223 0.00 3.36 -12.41
CA GLU A 223 1.28 2.81 -12.86
C GLU A 223 1.01 1.92 -14.08
N VAL A 224 1.80 2.11 -15.12
CA VAL A 224 1.68 1.42 -16.43
C VAL A 224 2.80 0.41 -16.60
#